data_AF-A0A1R1JWD8-F1
#
_entry.id   AF-A0A1R1JWD8-F1
#
_cell.length_a   1.000
_cell.length_b   1.000
_cell.length_c   1.000
_cell.angle_alpha   90.00
_cell.angle_beta   90.00
_cell.angle_gamma   90.00
#
_symmetry.space_group_name_H-M   'P 1'
#
loop_
_entity.id
_entity.type
_entity.pdbx_description
1 polymer ?
#
loop_
_entity_poly.entity_id
_entity_poly.type
_entity_poly.pdbx_seq_one_letter_code
_entity_poly.pdbx_strand_id
1 'polypeptide(L)'
;MDGWWSLLYHGWTLLTPQGTRLDLTEVERACFQCLLRNPRKELLREELAVLREELMLPRQSTNLRALNVAICRLRRKVRQAGGRLPLHTVHGVGYVFLGNLQEVADL
;
A
#
# COMPACT_ATOMS: atom_id res chain seq x y z
N MET A 1 13.40 -7.38 -13.73
CA MET A 1 12.08 -7.76 -14.26
C MET A 1 11.07 -6.78 -13.67
N ASP A 2 10.87 -5.67 -14.37
CA ASP A 2 9.95 -4.59 -13.99
C ASP A 2 8.52 -4.95 -14.39
N GLY A 3 7.91 -5.90 -13.68
CA GLY A 3 6.52 -6.26 -13.90
C GLY A 3 5.56 -5.37 -13.10
N TRP A 4 4.28 -5.41 -13.48
CA TRP A 4 3.24 -4.58 -12.90
C TRP A 4 2.69 -5.18 -11.61
N TRP A 5 2.60 -4.34 -10.59
CA TRP A 5 1.77 -4.58 -9.41
C TRP A 5 0.38 -4.06 -9.73
N SER A 6 -0.62 -4.91 -9.62
CA SER A 6 -1.98 -4.56 -10.01
C SER A 6 -2.93 -4.69 -8.83
N LEU A 7 -3.68 -3.64 -8.55
CA LEU A 7 -4.80 -3.69 -7.63
C LEU A 7 -6.03 -4.23 -8.37
N LEU A 8 -6.56 -5.34 -7.88
CA LEU A 8 -7.79 -5.97 -8.34
C LEU A 8 -8.90 -5.73 -7.32
N TYR A 9 -10.14 -5.97 -7.74
CA TYR A 9 -11.35 -5.88 -6.95
C TYR A 9 -11.40 -4.55 -6.19
N HIS A 10 -11.25 -3.44 -6.91
CA HIS A 10 -11.26 -2.07 -6.32
C HIS A 10 -10.19 -1.86 -5.23
N GLY A 11 -9.05 -2.57 -5.33
CA GLY A 11 -7.95 -2.49 -4.39
C GLY A 11 -8.00 -3.48 -3.23
N TRP A 12 -8.90 -4.46 -3.23
CA TRP A 12 -8.93 -5.49 -2.18
C TRP A 12 -7.86 -6.57 -2.37
N THR A 13 -7.36 -6.77 -3.59
CA THR A 13 -6.35 -7.78 -3.86
C THR A 13 -5.18 -7.18 -4.62
N LEU A 14 -3.97 -7.39 -4.11
CA LEU A 14 -2.73 -7.05 -4.79
C LEU A 14 -2.24 -8.24 -5.61
N LEU A 15 -2.23 -8.09 -6.93
CA LEU A 15 -1.56 -9.01 -7.84
C LEU A 15 -0.09 -8.61 -7.98
N THR A 16 0.82 -9.54 -7.62
CA THR A 16 2.25 -9.35 -7.78
C THR A 16 2.66 -9.52 -9.25
N PRO A 17 3.81 -8.96 -9.66
CA PRO A 17 4.40 -9.21 -10.97
C PRO A 17 4.63 -10.69 -11.30
N GLN A 18 4.73 -11.54 -10.27
CA GLN A 18 4.90 -12.99 -10.40
C GLN A 18 3.56 -13.73 -10.55
N GLY A 19 2.43 -13.03 -10.59
CA GLY A 19 1.09 -13.60 -10.71
C GLY A 19 0.47 -14.05 -9.39
N THR A 20 1.07 -13.75 -8.24
CA THR A 20 0.51 -14.10 -6.93
C THR A 20 -0.53 -13.09 -6.49
N ARG A 21 -1.67 -13.55 -5.97
CA ARG A 21 -2.72 -12.69 -5.41
C ARG A 21 -2.58 -12.62 -3.90
N LEU A 22 -2.64 -11.41 -3.36
CA LEU A 22 -2.52 -11.13 -1.93
C LEU A 22 -3.71 -10.30 -1.47
N ASP A 23 -4.50 -10.82 -0.56
CA ASP A 23 -5.61 -10.07 0.01
C ASP A 23 -5.09 -8.98 0.94
N LEU A 24 -5.58 -7.77 0.70
CA LEU A 24 -5.24 -6.57 1.44
C LEU A 24 -6.24 -6.37 2.57
N THR A 25 -5.74 -5.94 3.72
CA THR A 25 -6.61 -5.38 4.74
C THR A 25 -7.11 -4.01 4.29
N GLU A 26 -8.15 -3.51 4.94
CA GLU A 26 -8.68 -2.16 4.66
C GLU A 26 -7.59 -1.07 4.74
N VAL A 27 -6.72 -1.13 5.75
CA VAL A 27 -5.59 -0.18 5.89
C VAL A 27 -4.59 -0.33 4.75
N GLU A 28 -4.25 -1.56 4.35
CA GLU A 28 -3.31 -1.81 3.26
C GLU A 28 -3.89 -1.34 1.91
N ARG A 29 -5.16 -1.62 1.64
CA ARG A 29 -5.90 -1.14 0.47
C ARG A 29 -5.86 0.38 0.38
N ALA A 30 -6.22 1.05 1.47
CA ALA A 30 -6.30 2.50 1.50
C ALA A 30 -4.91 3.14 1.27
N CYS A 31 -3.83 2.54 1.81
CA CYS A 31 -2.46 2.97 1.49
C CYS A 31 -2.14 2.90 0.00
N PHE A 32 -2.50 1.80 -0.67
CA PHE A 32 -2.27 1.65 -2.11
C PHE A 32 -3.13 2.57 -2.97
N GLN A 33 -4.37 2.86 -2.54
CA GLN A 33 -5.21 3.83 -3.22
C GLN A 33 -4.63 5.25 -3.16
N CYS A 34 -4.06 5.66 -2.02
CA CYS A 34 -3.32 6.92 -1.95
C CYS A 34 -2.10 6.92 -2.88
N LEU A 35 -1.31 5.83 -2.89
CA LEU A 35 -0.17 5.69 -3.80
C LEU A 35 -0.56 5.80 -5.28
N LEU A 36 -1.75 5.32 -5.67
CA LEU A 36 -2.27 5.44 -7.03
C LEU A 36 -2.73 6.86 -7.38
N ARG A 37 -3.37 7.56 -6.44
CA ARG A 37 -3.81 8.95 -6.64
C ARG A 37 -2.62 9.91 -6.75
N ASN A 38 -1.50 9.58 -6.12
CA ASN A 38 -0.30 10.40 -6.15
C ASN A 38 0.57 10.12 -7.38
N PRO A 39 0.85 11.11 -8.23
CA PRO A 39 1.69 10.91 -9.43
C PRO A 39 3.13 10.51 -9.10
N ARG A 40 3.62 10.88 -7.90
CA ARG A 40 4.93 10.46 -7.38
C ARG A 40 4.91 9.08 -6.72
N LYS A 41 3.73 8.46 -6.58
CA LYS A 41 3.50 7.24 -5.81
C LYS A 41 4.09 7.36 -4.41
N GLU A 42 3.87 8.51 -3.79
CA GLU A 42 4.28 8.81 -2.42
C GLU A 42 3.07 8.68 -1.51
N LEU A 43 3.31 8.22 -0.29
CA LEU A 43 2.34 8.20 0.79
C LEU A 43 2.90 9.12 1.88
N LEU A 44 2.38 10.34 1.92
CA LEU A 44 2.86 11.38 2.81
C LEU A 44 2.23 11.24 4.20
N ARG A 45 2.95 11.67 5.24
CA ARG A 45 2.46 11.63 6.63
C ARG A 45 1.13 12.36 6.82
N GLU A 46 0.90 13.44 6.10
CA GLU A 46 -0.32 14.23 6.15
C GLU A 46 -1.52 13.48 5.54
N GLU A 47 -1.31 12.73 4.47
CA GLU A 47 -2.35 11.89 3.84
C GLU A 47 -2.78 10.73 4.75
N LEU A 48 -1.91 10.31 5.67
CA LEU A 48 -2.28 9.33 6.69
C LEU A 48 -3.31 9.85 7.68
N ALA A 49 -3.31 11.16 7.94
CA ALA A 49 -4.32 11.77 8.80
C ALA A 49 -5.69 11.77 8.13
N VAL A 50 -5.73 11.97 6.81
CA VAL A 50 -6.93 11.90 5.97
C VAL A 50 -7.43 10.46 5.87
N LEU A 51 -6.54 9.51 5.53
CA LEU A 51 -6.84 8.07 5.53
C LEU A 51 -7.45 7.59 6.84
N ARG A 52 -6.96 8.08 7.98
CA ARG A 52 -7.52 7.72 9.29
C ARG A 52 -8.96 8.21 9.45
N GLU A 53 -9.26 9.41 8.98
CA GLU A 53 -10.61 9.98 9.03
C GLU A 53 -11.57 9.21 8.11
N GLU A 54 -11.11 8.87 6.89
CA GLU A 54 -11.85 8.01 5.96
C GLU A 54 -12.10 6.60 6.52
N LEU A 55 -11.13 6.03 7.24
CA LEU A 55 -11.21 4.68 7.82
C LEU A 55 -11.78 4.64 9.25
N MET A 56 -12.26 5.78 9.79
CA MET A 56 -12.78 5.89 11.17
C MET A 56 -11.88 5.29 12.27
N LEU A 57 -10.56 5.32 12.08
CA LEU A 57 -9.61 4.70 12.99
C LEU A 57 -9.46 5.51 14.30
N PRO A 58 -9.24 4.87 15.46
CA PRO A 58 -9.15 5.56 16.75
C PRO A 58 -8.03 6.62 16.79
N ARG A 59 -8.36 7.85 17.23
CA ARG A 59 -7.42 8.99 17.38
C ARG A 59 -6.18 8.69 18.24
N GLN A 60 -6.28 7.73 19.16
CA GLN A 60 -5.21 7.37 20.11
C GLN A 60 -4.16 6.45 19.51
N SER A 61 -4.42 5.83 18.36
CA SER A 61 -3.39 5.09 17.63
C SER A 61 -2.49 6.10 16.93
N THR A 62 -1.21 6.14 17.32
CA THR A 62 -0.22 6.99 16.65
C THR A 62 -0.18 6.58 15.18
N ASN A 63 -0.69 7.41 14.26
CA ASN A 63 -0.89 7.08 12.83
C ASN A 63 0.32 6.37 12.20
N LEU A 64 1.52 6.80 12.57
CA LEU A 64 2.79 6.22 12.15
C LEU A 64 2.98 4.77 12.60
N ARG A 65 2.58 4.40 13.82
CA ARG A 65 2.71 3.02 14.32
C ARG A 65 1.76 2.08 13.59
N ALA A 66 0.50 2.46 13.39
CA ALA A 66 -0.46 1.63 12.66
C ALA A 66 -0.02 1.41 11.21
N LEU A 67 0.45 2.48 10.53
CA LEU A 67 1.01 2.37 9.19
C LEU A 67 2.27 1.50 9.17
N ASN A 68 3.24 1.73 10.06
CA ASN A 68 4.46 0.92 10.12
C ASN A 68 4.12 -0.56 10.26
N VAL A 69 3.12 -0.89 11.09
CA VAL A 69 2.62 -2.26 11.26
C VAL A 69 1.99 -2.78 9.97
N ALA A 70 1.14 -2.00 9.29
CA ALA A 70 0.54 -2.38 8.00
C ALA A 70 1.61 -2.63 6.93
N ILE A 71 2.60 -1.74 6.80
CA ILE A 71 3.72 -1.90 5.86
C ILE A 71 4.56 -3.13 6.21
N CYS A 72 4.86 -3.37 7.48
CA CYS A 72 5.57 -4.57 7.91
C CYS A 72 4.80 -5.86 7.59
N ARG A 73 3.48 -5.87 7.82
CA ARG A 73 2.59 -7.00 7.48
C ARG A 73 2.58 -7.23 5.97
N LEU A 74 2.42 -6.18 5.17
CA LEU A 74 2.42 -6.26 3.72
C LEU A 74 3.75 -6.77 3.17
N ARG A 75 4.88 -6.24 3.66
CA ARG A 75 6.22 -6.73 3.30
C ARG A 75 6.38 -8.21 3.63
N ARG A 76 5.86 -8.65 4.78
CA ARG A 76 5.89 -10.06 5.18
C ARG A 76 5.03 -10.93 4.24
N LYS A 77 3.79 -10.52 3.93
CA LYS A 77 2.90 -11.23 2.98
C LYS A 77 3.58 -11.40 1.62
N VAL A 78 4.11 -10.31 1.08
CA VAL A 78 4.81 -10.32 -0.22
C VAL A 78 6.05 -11.21 -0.19
N ARG A 79 6.82 -11.17 0.90
CA ARG A 79 8.00 -12.02 1.06
C ARG A 79 7.65 -13.50 1.17
N GLN A 80 6.55 -13.84 1.84
CA GLN A 80 6.03 -15.22 1.92
C GLN A 80 5.57 -15.72 0.55
N ALA A 81 5.08 -14.83 -0.31
CA ALA A 81 4.77 -15.11 -1.71
C ALA A 81 6.01 -15.13 -2.64
N GLY A 82 7.23 -15.07 -2.09
CA GLY A 82 8.47 -15.10 -2.87
C GLY A 82 8.83 -13.79 -3.57
N GLY A 83 8.09 -12.71 -3.31
CA GLY A 83 8.34 -11.38 -3.88
C GLY A 83 9.07 -10.44 -2.91
N ARG A 84 9.41 -9.26 -3.41
CA ARG A 84 9.84 -8.12 -2.59
C ARG A 84 9.02 -6.90 -2.94
N LEU A 85 8.31 -6.35 -1.97
CA LEU A 85 7.49 -5.16 -2.16
C LEU A 85 8.41 -3.97 -2.48
N PRO A 86 8.24 -3.28 -3.63
CA PRO A 86 9.08 -2.15 -4.03
C PRO A 86 8.60 -0.87 -3.33
N LEU A 87 8.48 -0.90 -2.00
CA LEU A 87 8.12 0.25 -1.19
C LEU A 87 9.34 0.71 -0.41
N HIS A 88 9.76 1.95 -0.61
CA HIS A 88 10.90 2.56 0.05
C HIS A 88 10.44 3.55 1.13
N THR A 89 11.19 3.65 2.22
CA THR A 89 10.89 4.58 3.32
C THR A 89 11.71 5.84 3.12
N VAL A 90 11.06 6.99 3.00
CA VAL A 90 11.72 8.30 2.90
C VAL A 90 11.67 8.95 4.29
N HIS A 91 12.84 9.16 4.89
CA HIS A 91 12.94 9.69 6.25
C HIS A 91 12.30 11.08 6.34
N GLY A 92 11.43 11.28 7.33
CA GLY A 92 10.72 12.55 7.52
C GLY A 92 9.48 12.76 6.64
N VAL A 93 9.36 12.06 5.51
CA VAL A 93 8.32 12.30 4.50
C VAL A 93 7.24 11.21 4.52
N GLY A 94 7.63 9.93 4.45
CA GLY A 94 6.67 8.83 4.36
C GLY A 94 7.22 7.63 3.58
N TYR A 95 6.42 7.12 2.64
CA TYR A 95 6.78 5.98 1.80
C TYR A 95 6.66 6.31 0.32
N VAL A 96 7.49 5.69 -0.52
CA VAL A 96 7.40 5.81 -1.98
C VAL A 96 7.38 4.44 -2.62
N PHE A 97 6.51 4.23 -3.60
CA PHE A 97 6.44 2.99 -4.37
C PHE A 97 7.31 3.11 -5.62
N LEU A 98 8.42 2.37 -5.63
CA LEU A 98 9.43 2.40 -6.69
C LEU A 98 9.10 1.47 -7.87
N GLY A 99 7.96 0.78 -7.84
CA GLY A 99 7.53 -0.13 -8.89
C GLY A 99 6.47 0.44 -9.82
N ASN A 100 6.15 -0.34 -10.86
CA ASN A 100 4.97 -0.12 -11.68
C ASN A 100 3.74 -0.56 -10.88
N LEU A 101 2.82 0.37 -10.63
CA LEU A 101 1.59 0.15 -9.87
C LEU A 101 0.43 0.65 -10.72
N GLN A 102 -0.60 -0.17 -10.86
CA GLN A 102 -1.82 0.16 -11.57
C GLN A 102 -3.04 -0.38 -10.82
N GLU A 103 -4.20 0.22 -11.04
CA GLU A 103 -5.48 -0.38 -10.69
C GLU A 103 -6.11 -0.96 -11.95
N VAL A 104 -6.58 -2.19 -11.85
CA VAL A 104 -7.30 -2.86 -12.91
C VAL A 104 -8.76 -2.87 -12.51
N ALA A 105 -9.60 -2.21 -13.31
CA ALA A 105 -11.04 -2.35 -13.18
C ALA A 105 -11.40 -3.78 -13.57
N ASP A 106 -11.85 -4.60 -12.62
CA ASP A 106 -12.47 -5.87 -12.95
C ASP A 106 -13.76 -5.59 -13.74
N LEU A 107 -13.83 -6.12 -14.96
CA LEU A 107 -15.01 -6.09 -15.84
C LEU A 107 -16.09 -7.05 -15.34
#